data_AF-V8CM23-F1
#
_entry.id   AF-V8CM23-F1
#
_cell.length_a   1.000
_cell.length_b   1.000
_cell.length_c   1.000
_cell.angle_alpha   90.00
_cell.angle_beta   90.00
_cell.angle_gamma   90.00
#
_symmetry.space_group_name_H-M   'P 1'
#
loop_
_entity.id
_entity.type
_entity.pdbx_description
1 polymer ?
#
loop_
_entity_poly.entity_id
_entity_poly.type
_entity_poly.pdbx_seq_one_letter_code
_entity_poly.pdbx_strand_id
1 'polypeptide(L)'
;MRQTRKTLLTLLIFFLFLLIGIISLYESAILLPGKLSGDKSIVYVQMIMQLSTLALIPTALYLFRIPYINKNITSPNSWKGFLRWSSVRLCLLCIPAIFNILFYYLYGEEIGFFYLALILTISIFFIFPTNHRCKEERISKKDKMNM
;
A
#
# COMPACT_ATOMS: atom_id res chain seq x y z
N MET A 1 -9.22 -4.99 19.63
CA MET A 1 -9.73 -4.92 18.24
C MET A 1 -10.14 -3.54 17.76
N ARG A 2 -10.93 -2.76 18.50
CA ARG A 2 -11.32 -1.42 18.06
C ARG A 2 -10.12 -0.44 17.99
N GLN A 3 -9.25 -0.42 19.00
CA GLN A 3 -8.06 0.45 19.09
C GLN A 3 -7.13 0.28 17.88
N THR A 4 -6.79 -0.96 17.64
CA THR A 4 -6.03 -1.49 16.52
C THR A 4 -6.53 -1.04 15.14
N ARG A 5 -7.83 -1.20 14.88
CA ARG A 5 -8.45 -0.80 13.61
C ARG A 5 -8.38 0.71 13.43
N LYS A 6 -8.60 1.46 14.51
CA LYS A 6 -8.44 2.91 14.50
C LYS A 6 -7.02 3.29 14.08
N THR A 7 -5.98 2.65 14.62
CA THR A 7 -4.59 2.93 14.20
C THR A 7 -4.36 2.70 12.71
N LEU A 8 -4.81 1.56 12.15
CA LEU A 8 -4.61 1.28 10.72
C LEU A 8 -5.44 2.21 9.82
N LEU A 9 -6.66 2.55 10.25
CA LEU A 9 -7.52 3.50 9.56
C LEU A 9 -6.92 4.91 9.59
N THR A 10 -6.42 5.35 10.74
CA THR A 10 -5.73 6.63 10.90
C THR A 10 -4.49 6.68 9.99
N LEU A 11 -3.72 5.60 9.92
CA LEU A 11 -2.57 5.50 9.01
C LEU A 11 -3.00 5.64 7.54
N LEU A 12 -4.07 4.95 7.12
CA LEU A 12 -4.58 5.05 5.76
C LEU A 12 -5.11 6.47 5.45
N ILE A 13 -5.89 7.05 6.36
CA ILE A 13 -6.41 8.42 6.23
C ILE A 13 -5.24 9.41 6.12
N PHE A 14 -4.20 9.23 6.93
CA PHE A 14 -2.99 10.03 6.86
C PHE A 14 -2.31 9.92 5.49
N PHE A 15 -2.16 8.71 4.94
CA PHE A 15 -1.63 8.53 3.58
C PHE A 15 -2.51 9.14 2.50
N LEU A 16 -3.84 9.03 2.61
CA LEU A 16 -4.77 9.66 1.69
C LEU A 16 -4.67 11.19 1.76
N PHE A 17 -4.53 11.74 2.97
CA PHE A 17 -4.32 13.17 3.16
C PHE A 17 -2.98 13.63 2.56
N LEU A 18 -1.91 12.84 2.69
CA LEU A 18 -0.64 13.11 2.01
C LEU A 18 -0.78 13.12 0.49
N LEU A 19 -1.50 12.15 -0.09
CA LEU A 19 -1.80 12.09 -1.52
C LEU A 19 -2.53 13.34 -2.01
N ILE A 20 -3.61 13.72 -1.31
CA ILE A 20 -4.39 14.94 -1.60
C ILE A 20 -3.50 16.18 -1.43
N GLY A 21 -2.64 16.21 -0.41
CA GLY A 21 -1.70 17.30 -0.19
C GLY A 21 -0.72 17.47 -1.34
N ILE A 22 -0.17 16.37 -1.88
CA ILE A 22 0.71 16.39 -3.06
C ILE A 22 -0.04 16.95 -4.27
N ILE A 23 -1.25 16.42 -4.55
CA ILE A 23 -2.10 16.88 -5.65
C ILE A 23 -2.37 18.38 -5.51
N SER A 24 -2.82 18.83 -4.34
CA SER A 24 -3.13 20.23 -4.07
C SER A 24 -1.92 21.15 -4.22
N LEU A 25 -0.71 20.67 -3.92
CA LEU A 25 0.54 21.42 -4.07
C LEU A 25 0.86 21.68 -5.55
N TYR A 26 0.65 20.68 -6.41
CA TYR A 26 0.84 20.80 -7.86
C TYR A 26 -0.29 21.59 -8.52
N GLU A 27 -1.55 21.37 -8.13
CA GLU A 27 -2.71 22.13 -8.60
C GLU A 27 -2.64 23.63 -8.24
N SER A 28 -2.08 23.97 -7.08
CA SER A 28 -1.87 25.37 -6.68
C SER A 28 -0.73 26.05 -7.47
N ALA A 29 -0.16 25.38 -8.48
CA ALA A 29 0.95 25.82 -9.32
C ALA A 29 2.20 26.27 -8.54
N ILE A 30 2.36 25.82 -7.29
CA ILE A 30 3.53 26.12 -6.45
C ILE A 30 4.76 25.41 -7.04
N LEU A 31 4.55 24.26 -7.69
CA LEU A 31 5.55 23.51 -8.44
C LEU A 31 5.10 23.39 -9.90
N LEU A 32 5.93 23.85 -10.83
CA LEU A 32 5.71 23.62 -12.25
C LEU A 32 5.80 22.11 -12.55
N PRO A 33 4.73 21.50 -13.08
CA PRO A 33 4.75 20.11 -13.49
C PRO A 33 5.71 19.92 -14.67
N GLY A 34 6.21 18.69 -14.85
CA GLY A 34 7.04 18.37 -16.01
C GLY A 34 8.48 18.90 -15.96
N LYS A 35 9.05 19.12 -14.77
CA LYS A 35 10.48 19.49 -14.61
C LYS A 35 11.43 18.48 -15.29
N LEU A 36 11.00 17.23 -15.45
CA LEU A 36 11.72 16.17 -16.18
C LEU A 36 11.04 15.73 -17.49
N SER A 37 10.04 16.46 -17.99
CA SER A 37 9.40 16.12 -19.28
C SER A 37 10.40 16.25 -20.43
N GLY A 38 10.60 15.16 -21.18
CA GLY A 38 11.43 15.15 -22.40
C GLY A 38 12.72 14.35 -22.31
N ASP A 39 13.07 13.80 -21.14
CA ASP A 39 14.23 12.91 -21.03
C ASP A 39 13.85 11.46 -21.39
N LYS A 40 14.72 10.75 -22.12
CA LYS A 40 14.56 9.33 -22.44
C LYS A 40 14.49 8.46 -21.18
N SER A 41 14.93 9.01 -20.05
CA SER A 41 14.82 8.48 -18.70
C SER A 41 13.40 8.13 -18.26
N ILE A 42 12.36 8.76 -18.82
CA ILE A 42 10.94 8.48 -18.49
C ILE A 42 10.61 6.99 -18.69
N VAL A 43 11.02 6.42 -19.83
CA VAL A 43 10.70 5.03 -20.19
C VAL A 43 11.38 4.06 -19.22
N TYR A 44 12.64 4.32 -18.85
CA TYR A 44 13.37 3.49 -17.90
C TYR A 44 12.76 3.53 -16.50
N VAL A 45 12.42 4.74 -16.02
CA VAL A 45 11.81 4.91 -14.70
C VAL A 45 10.42 4.30 -14.64
N GLN A 46 9.63 4.46 -15.71
CA GLN A 46 8.32 3.82 -15.82
C GLN A 46 8.44 2.30 -15.78
N MET A 47 9.40 1.70 -16.50
CA MET A 47 9.60 0.25 -16.49
C MET A 47 9.97 -0.27 -15.10
N ILE A 48 10.86 0.42 -14.39
CA ILE A 48 11.25 0.07 -13.01
C ILE A 48 10.06 0.17 -12.07
N MET A 49 9.25 1.22 -12.21
CA MET A 49 8.05 1.43 -11.37
C MET A 49 6.94 0.44 -11.67
N GLN A 50 6.73 0.08 -12.93
CA GLN A 50 5.79 -0.97 -13.33
C GLN A 50 6.20 -2.32 -12.74
N LEU A 51 7.46 -2.71 -12.89
CA LEU A 51 7.96 -3.97 -12.34
C LEU A 51 7.86 -4.01 -10.81
N SER A 52 8.22 -2.90 -10.15
CA SER A 52 8.12 -2.77 -8.69
C SER A 52 6.67 -2.88 -8.23
N THR A 53 5.73 -2.21 -8.93
CA THR A 53 4.30 -2.24 -8.62
C THR A 53 3.72 -3.66 -8.81
N LEU A 54 4.05 -4.30 -9.94
CA LEU A 54 3.62 -5.67 -10.24
C LEU A 54 4.20 -6.70 -9.27
N ALA A 55 5.40 -6.50 -8.74
CA ALA A 55 5.97 -7.36 -7.70
C ALA A 55 5.38 -7.07 -6.32
N LEU A 56 5.03 -5.82 -6.02
CA LEU A 56 4.51 -5.43 -4.72
C LEU A 56 3.09 -5.91 -4.46
N ILE A 57 2.23 -5.92 -5.49
CA ILE A 57 0.85 -6.40 -5.37
C ILE A 57 0.83 -7.86 -4.84
N PRO A 58 1.43 -8.86 -5.49
CA PRO A 58 1.45 -10.23 -4.98
C PRO A 58 2.20 -10.34 -3.66
N THR A 59 3.27 -9.55 -3.45
CA THR A 59 4.00 -9.53 -2.17
C THR A 59 3.10 -9.09 -1.01
N ALA A 60 2.29 -8.05 -1.20
CA ALA A 60 1.34 -7.57 -0.21
C ALA A 60 0.20 -8.57 0.04
N LEU A 61 -0.25 -9.29 -1.00
CA LEU A 61 -1.25 -10.36 -0.88
C LEU A 61 -0.69 -11.62 -0.21
N TYR A 62 0.56 -12.01 -0.49
CA TYR A 62 1.19 -13.22 0.03
C TYR A 62 1.83 -13.06 1.41
N LEU A 63 1.95 -11.85 1.95
CA LEU A 63 2.64 -11.58 3.21
C LEU A 63 2.10 -12.41 4.39
N PHE A 64 0.80 -12.74 4.43
CA PHE A 64 0.23 -13.60 5.50
C PHE A 64 0.40 -15.09 5.29
N ARG A 65 0.76 -15.50 4.07
CA ARG A 65 0.99 -16.90 3.71
C ARG A 65 2.40 -17.36 4.09
N ILE A 66 3.29 -16.44 4.47
CA ILE A 66 4.66 -16.75 4.88
C ILE A 66 4.64 -17.41 6.28
N PRO A 67 5.18 -18.65 6.43
CA PRO A 67 5.13 -19.41 7.68
C PRO A 67 5.89 -18.72 8.83
N TYR A 68 6.92 -17.93 8.51
CA TYR A 68 7.68 -17.14 9.49
C TYR A 68 6.82 -16.05 10.17
N ILE A 69 5.99 -15.37 9.38
CA ILE A 69 5.05 -14.35 9.86
C ILE A 69 3.90 -15.01 10.62
N ASN A 70 3.47 -16.19 10.14
CA ASN A 70 2.45 -17.00 10.80
C ASN A 70 2.88 -17.43 12.22
N LYS A 71 4.12 -17.90 12.40
CA LYS A 71 4.67 -18.31 13.71
C LYS A 71 4.67 -17.16 14.72
N ASN A 72 4.89 -15.93 14.26
CA ASN A 72 4.90 -14.73 15.10
C ASN A 72 3.48 -14.17 15.41
N ILE A 73 2.45 -14.67 14.72
CA ILE A 73 1.03 -14.32 14.89
C ILE A 73 0.30 -15.35 15.76
N THR A 74 0.74 -16.62 15.78
CA THR A 74 0.08 -17.72 16.49
C THR A 74 0.28 -17.72 18.00
N SER A 75 1.20 -16.95 18.57
CA SER A 75 1.30 -16.87 20.03
C SER A 75 0.07 -16.14 20.60
N PRO A 76 -0.61 -16.69 21.63
CA PRO A 76 -1.91 -16.21 22.12
C PRO A 76 -1.91 -14.77 22.66
N ASN A 77 -0.73 -14.16 22.84
CA ASN A 77 -0.52 -12.76 23.23
C ASN A 77 -0.12 -11.80 22.07
N SER A 78 0.03 -12.28 20.82
CA SER A 78 0.56 -11.48 19.70
C SER A 78 -0.49 -10.71 18.91
N TRP A 79 -1.40 -10.04 19.63
CA TRP A 79 -2.26 -9.01 19.03
C TRP A 79 -1.44 -7.91 18.36
N LYS A 80 -0.27 -7.56 18.92
CA LYS A 80 0.63 -6.55 18.37
C LYS A 80 1.36 -7.04 17.11
N GLY A 81 1.67 -8.33 17.00
CA GLY A 81 2.39 -8.91 15.86
C GLY A 81 1.58 -8.87 14.58
N PHE A 82 0.32 -9.33 14.62
CA PHE A 82 -0.60 -9.23 13.49
C PHE A 82 -0.74 -7.80 12.96
N LEU A 83 -0.71 -6.82 13.86
CA LEU A 83 -0.86 -5.40 13.51
C LEU A 83 0.38 -4.78 12.94
N ARG A 84 1.54 -5.15 13.46
CA ARG A 84 2.80 -4.69 12.88
C ARG A 84 2.90 -5.15 11.44
N TRP A 85 2.60 -6.41 11.15
CA TRP A 85 2.63 -6.95 9.78
C TRP A 85 1.51 -6.41 8.89
N SER A 86 0.31 -6.22 9.44
CA SER A 86 -0.82 -5.61 8.72
C SER A 86 -0.64 -4.10 8.46
N SER A 87 0.16 -3.43 9.27
CA SER A 87 0.60 -2.05 9.05
C SER A 87 1.73 -1.99 8.02
N VAL A 88 2.70 -2.90 8.12
CA VAL A 88 3.82 -3.01 7.17
C VAL A 88 3.34 -3.26 5.75
N ARG A 89 2.39 -4.20 5.52
CA ARG A 89 1.81 -4.41 4.18
C ARG A 89 1.13 -3.15 3.63
N LEU A 90 0.50 -2.36 4.51
CA LEU A 90 -0.22 -1.16 4.11
C LEU A 90 0.77 -0.08 3.70
N CYS A 91 1.81 0.14 4.51
CA CYS A 91 2.93 1.02 4.16
C CYS A 91 3.61 0.57 2.86
N LEU A 92 3.81 -0.74 2.68
CA LEU A 92 4.43 -1.29 1.48
C LEU A 92 3.64 -0.90 0.22
N LEU A 93 2.31 -0.86 0.26
CA LEU A 93 1.49 -0.43 -0.89
C LEU A 93 1.30 1.09 -0.98
N CYS A 94 1.15 1.79 0.16
CA CYS A 94 0.91 3.23 0.19
C CYS A 94 2.13 4.04 -0.25
N ILE A 95 3.35 3.64 0.13
CA ILE A 95 4.58 4.33 -0.26
C ILE A 95 4.72 4.41 -1.80
N PRO A 96 4.66 3.31 -2.56
CA PRO A 96 4.76 3.36 -4.01
C PRO A 96 3.57 4.05 -4.66
N ALA A 97 2.37 4.01 -4.07
CA ALA A 97 1.24 4.80 -4.58
C ALA A 97 1.55 6.31 -4.53
N ILE A 98 2.15 6.79 -3.45
CA ILE A 98 2.61 8.18 -3.31
C ILE A 98 3.69 8.50 -4.33
N PHE A 99 4.70 7.64 -4.46
CA PHE A 99 5.77 7.85 -5.45
C PHE A 99 5.22 7.90 -6.87
N ASN A 100 4.29 7.01 -7.23
CA ASN A 100 3.68 7.01 -8.57
C ASN A 100 2.89 8.30 -8.84
N ILE A 101 2.12 8.82 -7.88
CA ILE A 101 1.44 10.13 -8.04
C ILE A 101 2.44 11.29 -8.09
N LEU A 102 3.52 11.23 -7.32
CA LEU A 102 4.58 12.23 -7.41
C LEU A 102 5.24 12.24 -8.78
N PHE A 103 5.54 11.05 -9.33
CA PHE A 103 6.12 10.92 -10.66
C PHE A 103 5.15 11.30 -11.78
N TYR A 104 3.86 11.05 -11.61
CA TYR A 104 2.82 11.55 -12.51
C TYR A 104 2.96 13.06 -12.72
N TYR A 105 3.06 13.85 -11.64
CA TYR A 105 3.24 15.30 -11.77
C TYR A 105 4.66 15.70 -12.21
N LEU A 106 5.69 14.99 -11.76
CA LEU A 106 7.09 15.32 -12.08
C LEU A 106 7.44 15.15 -13.56
N TYR A 107 6.84 14.15 -14.22
CA TYR A 107 7.07 13.85 -15.64
C TYR A 107 6.08 14.50 -16.60
N GLY A 108 5.18 15.35 -16.09
CA GLY A 108 4.26 16.13 -16.92
C GLY A 108 2.97 15.39 -17.23
N GLU A 109 2.33 14.86 -16.20
CA GLU A 109 1.00 14.23 -16.26
C GLU A 109 0.96 12.94 -17.10
N GLU A 110 2.06 12.19 -17.04
CA GLU A 110 2.19 10.89 -17.71
C GLU A 110 1.22 9.86 -17.13
N ILE A 111 0.18 9.56 -17.90
CA ILE A 111 -0.97 8.71 -17.52
C ILE A 111 -0.52 7.32 -17.06
N GLY A 112 0.64 6.84 -17.54
CA GLY A 112 1.24 5.57 -17.12
C GLY A 112 1.47 5.47 -15.61
N PHE A 113 2.00 6.51 -14.98
CA PHE A 113 2.23 6.53 -13.53
C PHE A 113 0.91 6.66 -12.75
N PHE A 114 -0.07 7.38 -13.32
CA PHE A 114 -1.39 7.49 -12.73
C PHE A 114 -2.09 6.12 -12.64
N TYR A 115 -2.03 5.31 -13.71
CA TYR A 115 -2.61 3.96 -13.68
C TYR A 115 -1.93 3.06 -12.64
N LEU A 116 -0.61 3.19 -12.43
CA LEU A 116 0.10 2.45 -11.40
C LEU A 116 -0.32 2.85 -9.98
N ALA A 117 -0.52 4.14 -9.74
CA ALA A 117 -1.08 4.60 -8.47
C ALA A 117 -2.52 4.11 -8.26
N LEU A 118 -3.33 4.10 -9.32
CA LEU A 118 -4.72 3.64 -9.28
C LEU A 118 -4.81 2.15 -8.91
N ILE A 119 -4.06 1.27 -9.59
CA ILE A 119 -4.09 -0.17 -9.32
C ILE A 119 -3.58 -0.50 -7.90
N LEU A 120 -2.59 0.25 -7.40
CA LEU A 120 -2.13 0.13 -6.01
C LEU A 120 -3.22 0.56 -5.02
N THR A 121 -3.94 1.64 -5.32
CA THR A 121 -5.05 2.13 -4.49
C THR A 121 -6.19 1.11 -4.41
N ILE A 122 -6.56 0.49 -5.53
CA ILE A 122 -7.55 -0.58 -5.57
C ILE A 122 -7.06 -1.81 -4.78
N SER A 123 -5.77 -2.16 -4.91
CA SER A 123 -5.16 -3.27 -4.16
C SER A 123 -5.18 -3.02 -2.65
N ILE A 124 -4.97 -1.77 -2.21
CA ILE A 124 -5.10 -1.36 -0.81
C ILE A 124 -6.54 -1.55 -0.32
N PHE A 125 -7.54 -1.21 -1.14
CA PHE A 125 -8.95 -1.42 -0.82
C PHE A 125 -9.28 -2.91 -0.65
N PHE A 126 -8.70 -3.77 -1.49
CA PHE A 126 -8.89 -5.22 -1.34
C PHE A 126 -8.27 -5.78 -0.06
N ILE A 127 -7.14 -5.23 0.39
CA ILE A 127 -6.42 -5.68 1.58
C ILE A 127 -6.92 -4.98 2.86
N PHE A 128 -7.91 -4.10 2.74
CA PHE A 128 -8.41 -3.25 3.82
C PHE A 128 -8.79 -4.05 5.08
N PRO A 129 -8.33 -3.63 6.27
CA PRO A 129 -8.52 -4.34 7.54
C PRO A 129 -9.98 -4.24 8.04
N THR A 130 -10.91 -4.96 7.41
CA THR A 130 -12.29 -5.03 7.89
C THR A 130 -12.40 -5.96 9.10
N ASN A 131 -13.35 -5.68 10.00
CA ASN A 131 -13.58 -6.52 11.19
C ASN A 131 -13.97 -7.96 10.82
N HIS A 132 -14.62 -8.13 9.67
CA HIS A 132 -15.05 -9.41 9.13
C HIS A 132 -13.82 -10.24 8.74
N ARG A 133 -12.93 -9.68 7.93
CA ARG A 133 -11.71 -10.36 7.46
C ARG A 133 -10.75 -10.71 8.60
N CYS A 134 -10.61 -9.83 9.60
CA CYS A 134 -9.77 -10.11 10.78
C CYS A 134 -10.34 -11.20 11.69
N LYS A 135 -11.64 -11.48 11.61
CA LYS A 135 -12.29 -12.58 12.32
C LYS A 135 -12.17 -13.87 11.50
N GLU A 136 -12.47 -13.82 10.21
CA GLU A 136 -12.35 -14.97 9.28
C GLU A 136 -10.93 -15.54 9.22
N GLU A 137 -9.91 -14.68 9.13
CA GLU A 137 -8.51 -15.11 9.05
C GLU A 137 -8.03 -15.76 10.37
N ARG A 138 -8.72 -15.51 11.49
CA ARG A 138 -8.47 -16.18 12.77
C ARG A 138 -9.25 -17.47 12.94
N ILE A 139 -10.50 -17.52 12.47
CA ILE A 139 -11.32 -18.74 12.51
C ILE A 139 -10.69 -19.81 11.62
N SER A 140 -10.34 -19.46 10.38
CA SER A 140 -9.71 -20.39 9.42
C SER A 140 -8.36 -20.97 9.89
N LYS A 141 -7.62 -20.26 10.75
CA LYS A 141 -6.36 -20.76 11.33
C LYS A 141 -6.55 -21.62 12.58
N LYS A 142 -7.60 -21.38 13.36
CA LYS A 142 -7.89 -22.19 14.56
C LYS A 142 -8.26 -23.63 14.17
N ASP A 143 -8.97 -23.80 13.06
CA ASP A 143 -9.34 -25.13 12.55
C ASP A 143 -8.15 -25.91 11.98
N LYS A 144 -7.15 -25.24 11.41
CA LYS A 144 -5.92 -25.88 10.90
C LYS A 144 -4.90 -26.30 11.97
N MET A 145 -5.08 -25.88 13.21
CA MET A 145 -4.18 -26.22 14.32
C MET A 145 -4.80 -27.25 15.29
N ASN A 146 -6.07 -27.59 15.09
CA ASN A 146 -6.79 -28.61 15.86
C ASN A 146 -6.93 -29.94 15.09
N MET A 147 -6.20 -30.10 13.98
CA MET A 147 -6.13 -31.29 13.14
C MET A 147 -4.66 -31.64 12.94
#